data_AF-A0A2P7TH41-F1
#
_entry.id   AF-A0A2P7TH41-F1
#
_cell.length_a   1.000
_cell.length_b   1.000
_cell.length_c   1.000
_cell.angle_alpha   90.00
_cell.angle_beta   90.00
_cell.angle_gamma   90.00
#
_symmetry.space_group_name_H-M   'P 1'
#
loop_
_entity.id
_entity.type
_entity.pdbx_description
1 polymer ?
#
loop_
_entity_poly.entity_id
_entity_poly.type
_entity_poly.pdbx_seq_one_letter_code
_entity_poly.pdbx_strand_id
1 'polypeptide(L)'
;MAHRKITFAFQFLLVIIWLFCTVPASIVCAQNAPERQLSLKSMRHLNYTNKETHLQKVQPSVKQFTTQSTGFSAKGGGPAACFDYAGGPYADQGIDEAGCNGASISAPYEAWLNEVYFTQVVSGGNYTFSICNGYSATAWGGAATITAILNGTPSAGTITGGTLISTVTGCSLTFTASADGVVFFVLSTATACGGAISQVDNGFPTITTNSGVPCGSCGNTACEVGENYCNCSADCACNISGTFIDFDVDGNAIASTTPSAFCENFVTGFVNPSVPAHIMYVPFAIFGVTCVTDYTVSATEGMLYIRSGDTLALITGPVPELTVLWLQVTQADVDASGGVTTISISGAGGDCTDALDITWTGVANYTGSVDVTCKSVLVVGMFLEGAYNTTSGDTTMRTDINTLIPLTSPYAVAPWNAPAASVATMPTAVVDWVLVELRDPATNALVESQAGLLSTTGYVFDTDLNFGLTFNATGEYNVIVRHRNHLPVMSSGTVDPDGTLLDMALLPNILGGEQQVSRLGALNLFALKAGDVNANGIINRTDFNIFKQAGSLLNTYNSSDCNMDKNVSPLTGDFPLIRQNTSALAPNQVRY
;
A
#
# COMPACT_ATOMS: atom_id res chain seq x y z
N MET A 1 35.13 -7.93 74.62
CA MET A 1 35.51 -9.23 74.04
C MET A 1 34.59 -9.53 72.87
N ALA A 2 35.18 -10.07 71.82
CA ALA A 2 34.68 -10.19 70.46
C ALA A 2 33.36 -10.98 70.27
N HIS A 3 32.56 -10.50 69.30
CA HIS A 3 31.93 -11.27 68.19
C HIS A 3 31.04 -12.48 68.54
N ARG A 4 29.81 -12.65 68.01
CA ARG A 4 29.24 -12.51 66.64
C ARG A 4 27.70 -12.47 66.81
N LYS A 5 26.97 -11.50 66.24
CA LYS A 5 26.26 -11.55 64.94
C LYS A 5 25.41 -12.82 64.77
N ILE A 6 24.12 -12.81 65.12
CA ILE A 6 22.93 -12.23 64.41
C ILE A 6 22.51 -13.11 63.22
N THR A 7 21.27 -13.54 62.99
CA THR A 7 19.99 -13.58 63.74
C THR A 7 19.02 -14.42 62.87
N PHE A 8 18.15 -15.19 63.52
CA PHE A 8 16.75 -15.54 63.21
C PHE A 8 16.10 -14.81 62.02
N ALA A 9 15.07 -15.27 61.32
CA ALA A 9 14.26 -16.48 61.19
C ALA A 9 13.16 -16.05 60.19
N PHE A 10 12.45 -17.03 59.61
CA PHE A 10 11.27 -16.88 58.74
C PHE A 10 11.51 -16.55 57.27
N GLN A 11 11.34 -17.63 56.48
CA GLN A 11 11.27 -17.73 55.02
C GLN A 11 10.46 -16.60 54.36
N PHE A 12 11.14 -15.82 53.53
CA PHE A 12 10.59 -14.97 52.48
C PHE A 12 11.32 -15.36 51.18
N LEU A 13 10.71 -16.16 50.31
CA LEU A 13 10.96 -16.17 48.87
C LEU A 13 9.99 -17.15 48.17
N LEU A 14 9.47 -16.74 47.00
CA LEU A 14 8.59 -17.48 46.07
C LEU A 14 7.09 -17.56 46.40
N VAL A 15 6.36 -16.43 46.36
CA VAL A 15 4.94 -16.39 45.89
C VAL A 15 4.59 -14.96 45.42
N ILE A 16 4.96 -14.54 44.20
CA ILE A 16 4.32 -13.47 43.39
C ILE A 16 4.85 -13.77 41.97
N ILE A 17 4.12 -14.26 40.96
CA ILE A 17 3.13 -13.58 40.12
C ILE A 17 2.34 -14.70 39.43
N TRP A 18 1.17 -15.05 39.97
CA TRP A 18 0.12 -15.82 39.27
C TRP A 18 -1.21 -15.31 39.83
N LEU A 19 -1.61 -14.11 39.37
CA LEU A 19 -2.98 -13.62 39.52
C LEU A 19 -3.23 -12.45 38.54
N PHE A 20 -3.27 -12.73 37.25
CA PHE A 20 -4.08 -11.97 36.30
C PHE A 20 -4.79 -12.97 35.40
N CYS A 21 -5.94 -13.44 35.88
CA CYS A 21 -6.92 -14.12 35.04
C CYS A 21 -7.67 -13.05 34.24
N THR A 22 -7.72 -13.29 32.92
CA THR A 22 -8.90 -13.10 32.08
C THR A 22 -9.49 -11.69 32.02
N VAL A 23 -8.92 -10.87 31.12
CA VAL A 23 -9.73 -9.97 30.30
C VAL A 23 -9.82 -10.62 28.92
N PRO A 24 -11.01 -10.89 28.38
CA PRO A 24 -11.11 -11.39 27.01
C PRO A 24 -10.57 -10.32 26.05
N ALA A 25 -9.65 -10.73 25.19
CA ALA A 25 -9.26 -9.99 23.99
C ALA A 25 -10.49 -9.88 23.08
N SER A 26 -11.31 -8.85 23.31
CA SER A 26 -12.52 -8.59 22.51
C SER A 26 -12.94 -7.12 22.60
N ILE A 27 -12.01 -6.19 22.36
CA ILE A 27 -12.32 -4.90 21.72
C ILE A 27 -11.16 -4.64 20.75
N VAL A 28 -11.07 -5.50 19.74
CA VAL A 28 -10.45 -5.15 18.47
C VAL A 28 -11.49 -4.25 17.82
N CYS A 29 -11.19 -2.96 17.64
CA CYS A 29 -11.90 -2.20 16.62
C CYS A 29 -11.78 -3.01 15.34
N ALA A 30 -12.91 -3.54 14.87
CA ALA A 30 -13.03 -4.14 13.57
C ALA A 30 -12.68 -3.05 12.54
N GLN A 31 -11.39 -2.89 12.27
CA GLN A 31 -10.96 -2.53 10.95
C GLN A 31 -11.39 -3.72 10.11
N ASN A 32 -12.50 -3.56 9.39
CA ASN A 32 -12.69 -4.32 8.16
C ASN A 32 -11.58 -3.85 7.21
N ALA A 33 -10.34 -4.29 7.46
CA ALA A 33 -9.42 -4.48 6.37
C ALA A 33 -10.13 -5.48 5.46
N PRO A 34 -10.45 -5.11 4.21
CA PRO A 34 -11.05 -6.08 3.31
C PRO A 34 -10.14 -7.29 3.28
N GLU A 35 -10.70 -8.50 3.38
CA GLU A 35 -9.99 -9.75 3.08
C GLU A 35 -9.40 -9.60 1.67
N ARG A 36 -8.20 -9.04 1.57
CA ARG A 36 -7.39 -9.03 0.37
C ARG A 36 -6.72 -10.39 0.32
N GLN A 37 -7.46 -11.35 -0.23
CA GLN A 37 -6.87 -12.55 -0.81
C GLN A 37 -5.90 -12.08 -1.90
N LEU A 38 -4.64 -11.82 -1.52
CA LEU A 38 -3.52 -11.50 -2.40
C LEU A 38 -3.18 -12.75 -3.21
N SER A 39 -3.99 -13.06 -4.21
CA SER A 39 -3.68 -14.08 -5.19
C SER A 39 -2.77 -13.49 -6.25
N LEU A 40 -1.46 -13.71 -6.11
CA LEU A 40 -0.45 -13.38 -7.13
C LEU A 40 -0.65 -14.11 -8.47
N LYS A 41 -1.67 -14.97 -8.60
CA LYS A 41 -1.97 -15.65 -9.86
C LYS A 41 -2.24 -14.70 -11.04
N SER A 42 -2.69 -13.46 -10.80
CA SER A 42 -2.89 -12.47 -11.88
C SER A 42 -1.60 -11.76 -12.31
N MET A 43 -0.51 -11.84 -11.54
CA MET A 43 0.74 -11.09 -11.79
C MET A 43 1.71 -11.76 -12.76
N ARG A 44 1.48 -13.00 -13.19
CA ARG A 44 2.28 -13.62 -14.29
C ARG A 44 2.27 -12.76 -15.58
N HIS A 45 1.27 -11.89 -15.73
CA HIS A 45 0.98 -11.13 -16.96
C HIS A 45 1.69 -9.75 -17.08
N LEU A 46 2.57 -9.36 -16.17
CA LEU A 46 3.13 -7.99 -16.11
C LEU A 46 4.66 -7.95 -16.16
N ASN A 47 5.26 -8.45 -17.23
CA ASN A 47 6.68 -8.20 -17.51
C ASN A 47 6.87 -7.65 -18.92
N TYR A 48 6.69 -6.33 -19.06
CA TYR A 48 7.46 -5.39 -19.88
C TYR A 48 6.65 -4.08 -19.95
N THR A 49 6.93 -3.12 -19.09
CA THR A 49 6.54 -1.73 -19.37
C THR A 49 7.69 -0.82 -18.96
N ASN A 50 8.41 -0.34 -19.96
CA ASN A 50 9.21 0.87 -19.79
C ASN A 50 8.24 2.01 -19.45
N LYS A 51 8.58 2.74 -18.37
CA LYS A 51 8.08 4.06 -17.95
C LYS A 51 7.15 4.75 -18.96
N GLU A 52 5.96 5.18 -18.51
CA GLU A 52 5.57 6.60 -18.57
C GLU A 52 4.60 6.95 -17.43
N THR A 53 4.81 8.16 -16.91
CA THR A 53 4.18 8.83 -15.78
C THR A 53 2.70 9.17 -15.97
N HIS A 54 1.93 9.12 -14.88
CA HIS A 54 0.60 9.75 -14.76
C HIS A 54 0.63 11.24 -15.14
N LEU A 55 -0.16 11.66 -16.14
CA LEU A 55 -0.76 12.99 -16.20
C LEU A 55 -2.06 12.94 -17.03
N GLN A 56 -3.20 13.17 -16.40
CA GLN A 56 -4.42 13.57 -17.08
C GLN A 56 -4.16 14.88 -17.84
N LYS A 57 -4.44 14.92 -19.15
CA LYS A 57 -4.78 16.17 -19.86
C LYS A 57 -5.62 15.93 -21.11
N VAL A 58 -6.58 16.82 -21.25
CA VAL A 58 -7.58 16.95 -22.31
C VAL A 58 -6.93 17.13 -23.70
N GLN A 59 -7.52 16.43 -24.69
CA GLN A 59 -7.49 16.52 -26.18
C GLN A 59 -6.92 17.81 -26.82
N PRO A 60 -6.32 17.74 -28.04
CA PRO A 60 -7.14 17.92 -29.25
C PRO A 60 -6.73 17.07 -30.48
N SER A 61 -7.71 16.88 -31.35
CA SER A 61 -7.65 16.27 -32.68
C SER A 61 -6.62 16.94 -33.61
N VAL A 62 -5.76 16.13 -34.24
CA VAL A 62 -4.96 16.54 -35.40
C VAL A 62 -5.18 15.58 -36.56
N LYS A 63 -5.46 16.19 -37.71
CA LYS A 63 -5.89 15.60 -38.98
C LYS A 63 -4.82 14.70 -39.60
N GLN A 64 -5.33 13.68 -40.29
CA GLN A 64 -4.67 12.80 -41.24
C GLN A 64 -3.69 13.52 -42.18
N PHE A 65 -2.54 12.90 -42.42
CA PHE A 65 -1.82 13.01 -43.69
C PHE A 65 -1.66 11.62 -44.29
N THR A 66 -2.46 11.37 -45.33
CA THR A 66 -2.37 10.22 -46.22
C THR A 66 -1.09 10.32 -47.05
N THR A 67 -0.24 9.30 -47.00
CA THR A 67 0.69 9.02 -48.10
C THR A 67 0.29 7.70 -48.74
N GLN A 68 -0.20 7.81 -49.98
CA GLN A 68 -0.45 6.69 -50.87
C GLN A 68 0.88 5.99 -51.18
N SER A 69 0.96 4.68 -50.92
CA SER A 69 1.87 3.81 -51.67
C SER A 69 1.04 3.02 -52.69
N THR A 70 1.49 3.11 -53.93
CA THR A 70 0.85 2.58 -55.13
C THR A 70 1.05 1.07 -55.26
N GLY A 71 -0.08 0.34 -55.29
CA GLY A 71 -0.38 -0.76 -56.22
C GLY A 71 0.62 -1.90 -56.41
N PHE A 72 0.31 -3.04 -55.78
CA PHE A 72 0.43 -4.35 -56.42
C PHE A 72 -0.91 -5.10 -56.27
N SER A 73 -1.59 -5.34 -57.39
CA SER A 73 -2.85 -6.09 -57.43
C SER A 73 -2.54 -7.55 -57.75
N ALA A 74 -2.75 -8.43 -56.77
CA ALA A 74 -2.96 -9.85 -57.02
C ALA A 74 -4.44 -10.15 -56.75
N LYS A 75 -5.16 -10.56 -57.79
CA LYS A 75 -6.56 -11.01 -57.70
C LYS A 75 -6.62 -12.35 -56.94
N GLY A 76 -7.06 -12.26 -55.69
CA GLY A 76 -7.52 -13.35 -54.84
C GLY A 76 -7.99 -12.72 -53.53
N GLY A 77 -9.29 -12.51 -53.36
CA GLY A 77 -9.86 -11.71 -52.26
C GLY A 77 -9.75 -12.43 -50.91
N GLY A 78 -8.61 -12.31 -50.25
CA GLY A 78 -8.45 -12.59 -48.83
C GLY A 78 -8.83 -11.38 -47.96
N PRO A 79 -9.09 -11.58 -46.66
CA PRO A 79 -9.27 -10.48 -45.71
C PRO A 79 -8.03 -9.58 -45.69
N ALA A 80 -8.22 -8.28 -45.48
CA ALA A 80 -7.11 -7.35 -45.34
C ALA A 80 -6.33 -7.67 -44.05
N ALA A 81 -5.00 -7.72 -44.15
CA ALA A 81 -4.12 -7.94 -43.01
C ALA A 81 -4.25 -6.78 -42.01
N CYS A 82 -4.30 -7.12 -40.72
CA CYS A 82 -4.32 -6.15 -39.62
C CYS A 82 -2.99 -6.23 -38.85
N PHE A 83 -2.28 -5.11 -38.79
CA PHE A 83 -1.02 -5.00 -38.05
C PHE A 83 -1.18 -4.25 -36.73
N ASP A 84 -2.31 -3.55 -36.57
CA ASP A 84 -2.56 -2.66 -35.44
C ASP A 84 -3.33 -3.39 -34.33
N TYR A 85 -2.91 -3.17 -33.09
CA TYR A 85 -3.47 -3.75 -31.87
C TYR A 85 -3.51 -2.71 -30.75
N ALA A 86 -4.38 -2.93 -29.76
CA ALA A 86 -4.59 -2.04 -28.62
C ALA A 86 -4.23 -2.69 -27.27
N GLY A 87 -3.98 -4.00 -27.24
CA GLY A 87 -3.50 -4.74 -26.07
C GLY A 87 -2.43 -5.76 -26.44
N GLY A 88 -1.54 -6.07 -25.49
CA GLY A 88 -0.42 -7.00 -25.68
C GLY A 88 0.75 -6.42 -26.49
N PRO A 89 1.73 -7.25 -26.88
CA PRO A 89 1.89 -8.63 -26.44
C PRO A 89 2.22 -8.66 -24.94
N TYR A 90 1.53 -9.50 -24.18
CA TYR A 90 1.82 -9.71 -22.76
C TYR A 90 2.81 -10.85 -22.60
N ALA A 91 3.74 -10.77 -21.64
CA ALA A 91 4.59 -11.90 -21.30
C ALA A 91 3.79 -13.01 -20.59
N ASP A 92 4.20 -14.27 -20.76
CA ASP A 92 3.59 -15.46 -20.13
C ASP A 92 2.11 -15.66 -20.49
N GLN A 93 1.84 -15.77 -21.79
CA GLN A 93 0.50 -16.04 -22.33
C GLN A 93 0.06 -17.50 -22.16
N GLY A 94 0.94 -18.35 -21.61
CA GLY A 94 0.78 -19.80 -21.58
C GLY A 94 0.92 -20.46 -22.95
N ILE A 95 1.14 -19.71 -24.03
CA ILE A 95 1.37 -20.21 -25.40
C ILE A 95 2.65 -19.64 -26.04
N ASP A 96 3.53 -19.05 -25.22
CA ASP A 96 4.72 -18.31 -25.64
C ASP A 96 5.70 -19.15 -26.45
N GLU A 97 5.68 -20.47 -26.26
CA GLU A 97 6.49 -21.44 -27.00
C GLU A 97 5.61 -22.61 -27.46
N ALA A 98 5.65 -22.91 -28.76
CA ALA A 98 4.90 -24.02 -29.31
C ALA A 98 5.52 -25.36 -28.89
N GLY A 99 4.68 -26.34 -28.58
CA GLY A 99 5.14 -27.70 -28.22
C GLY A 99 5.67 -28.49 -29.43
N CYS A 100 6.03 -29.75 -29.22
CA CYS A 100 6.48 -30.65 -30.27
C CYS A 100 5.31 -31.29 -31.04
N ASN A 101 5.61 -32.13 -32.04
CA ASN A 101 4.62 -32.83 -32.86
C ASN A 101 3.49 -33.46 -32.04
N GLY A 102 2.26 -33.02 -32.32
CA GLY A 102 1.03 -33.48 -31.67
C GLY A 102 0.65 -32.73 -30.39
N ALA A 103 1.54 -31.89 -29.84
CA ALA A 103 1.23 -31.08 -28.66
C ALA A 103 0.26 -29.94 -29.00
N SER A 104 -0.65 -29.66 -28.08
CA SER A 104 -1.53 -28.49 -28.11
C SER A 104 -1.46 -27.80 -26.77
N ILE A 105 -1.13 -26.51 -26.79
CA ILE A 105 -0.97 -25.68 -25.61
C ILE A 105 -2.00 -24.55 -25.72
N SER A 106 -2.77 -24.36 -24.65
CA SER A 106 -3.82 -23.34 -24.59
C SER A 106 -3.49 -22.33 -23.50
N ALA A 107 -3.71 -21.06 -23.80
CA ALA A 107 -3.69 -20.01 -22.80
C ALA A 107 -4.73 -20.33 -21.70
N PRO A 108 -4.48 -19.96 -20.44
CA PRO A 108 -5.40 -20.23 -19.34
C PRO A 108 -6.61 -19.27 -19.31
N TYR A 109 -6.76 -18.40 -20.31
CA TYR A 109 -7.80 -17.38 -20.42
C TYR A 109 -8.28 -17.23 -21.87
N GLU A 110 -9.43 -16.58 -22.02
CA GLU A 110 -10.02 -16.30 -23.32
C GLU A 110 -9.43 -15.04 -23.96
N ALA A 111 -9.50 -14.97 -25.29
CA ALA A 111 -8.93 -13.88 -26.06
C ALA A 111 -9.78 -12.61 -25.99
N TRP A 112 -9.15 -11.45 -26.15
CA TRP A 112 -9.83 -10.18 -26.40
C TRP A 112 -9.64 -9.69 -27.83
N LEU A 113 -10.60 -8.88 -28.29
CA LEU A 113 -10.55 -8.29 -29.62
C LEU A 113 -9.59 -7.09 -29.66
N ASN A 114 -8.84 -6.97 -30.75
CA ASN A 114 -7.76 -5.99 -30.95
C ASN A 114 -6.58 -6.19 -29.99
N GLU A 115 -6.32 -7.44 -29.63
CA GLU A 115 -5.14 -7.87 -28.89
C GLU A 115 -4.18 -8.65 -29.80
N VAL A 116 -2.90 -8.66 -29.44
CA VAL A 116 -1.88 -9.49 -30.07
C VAL A 116 -1.39 -10.60 -29.14
N TYR A 117 -1.31 -11.82 -29.68
CA TYR A 117 -0.70 -12.99 -29.06
C TYR A 117 0.58 -13.39 -29.80
N PHE A 118 1.46 -14.16 -29.18
CA PHE A 118 2.66 -14.66 -29.84
C PHE A 118 3.02 -16.08 -29.43
N THR A 119 3.84 -16.71 -30.27
CA THR A 119 4.45 -18.01 -29.97
C THR A 119 5.80 -18.14 -30.66
N GLN A 120 6.78 -18.70 -29.98
CA GLN A 120 8.05 -19.13 -30.58
C GLN A 120 7.80 -20.38 -31.43
N VAL A 121 8.34 -20.36 -32.64
CA VAL A 121 8.24 -21.44 -33.63
C VAL A 121 9.61 -21.83 -34.16
N VAL A 122 9.69 -23.06 -34.65
CA VAL A 122 10.85 -23.66 -35.29
C VAL A 122 10.58 -23.77 -36.79
N SER A 123 11.58 -23.41 -37.59
CA SER A 123 11.60 -23.50 -39.04
C SER A 123 11.20 -24.90 -39.52
N GLY A 124 10.28 -24.97 -40.48
CA GLY A 124 9.74 -26.22 -41.01
C GLY A 124 8.62 -26.84 -40.16
N GLY A 125 8.38 -26.34 -38.95
CA GLY A 125 7.24 -26.71 -38.13
C GLY A 125 5.91 -26.27 -38.76
N ASN A 126 4.92 -27.14 -38.74
CA ASN A 126 3.55 -26.86 -39.15
C ASN A 126 2.68 -26.67 -37.92
N TYR A 127 2.08 -25.48 -37.80
CA TYR A 127 1.36 -25.03 -36.61
C TYR A 127 -0.07 -24.63 -36.93
N THR A 128 -0.96 -24.75 -35.95
CA THR A 128 -2.32 -24.21 -35.99
C THR A 128 -2.52 -23.32 -34.77
N PHE A 129 -2.72 -22.02 -35.01
CA PHE A 129 -3.24 -21.12 -33.99
C PHE A 129 -4.77 -21.14 -34.04
N SER A 130 -5.44 -21.18 -32.90
CA SER A 130 -6.89 -21.31 -32.80
C SER A 130 -7.43 -20.59 -31.57
N ILE A 131 -8.55 -19.89 -31.72
CA ILE A 131 -9.41 -19.44 -30.62
C ILE A 131 -10.74 -20.20 -30.61
N CYS A 132 -10.91 -21.23 -31.46
CA CYS A 132 -12.22 -21.83 -31.71
C CYS A 132 -12.89 -22.46 -30.48
N ASN A 133 -12.14 -22.83 -29.45
CA ASN A 133 -12.70 -23.32 -28.20
C ASN A 133 -13.27 -22.13 -27.39
N GLY A 134 -14.59 -22.00 -27.31
CA GLY A 134 -15.27 -20.89 -26.62
C GLY A 134 -15.62 -19.70 -27.52
N TYR A 135 -15.12 -19.65 -28.76
CA TYR A 135 -15.32 -18.51 -29.66
C TYR A 135 -16.74 -18.38 -30.23
N SER A 136 -17.22 -17.14 -30.29
CA SER A 136 -18.46 -16.68 -30.89
C SER A 136 -18.25 -15.40 -31.70
N ALA A 137 -18.59 -15.44 -33.00
CA ALA A 137 -18.52 -14.25 -33.86
C ALA A 137 -19.44 -13.12 -33.38
N THR A 138 -20.56 -13.45 -32.73
CA THR A 138 -21.51 -12.46 -32.22
C THR A 138 -20.91 -11.65 -31.07
N ALA A 139 -20.06 -12.25 -30.24
CA ALA A 139 -19.45 -11.58 -29.08
C ALA A 139 -18.54 -10.41 -29.49
N TRP A 140 -17.94 -10.47 -30.68
CA TRP A 140 -17.11 -9.40 -31.24
C TRP A 140 -17.81 -8.61 -32.36
N GLY A 141 -19.12 -8.81 -32.55
CA GLY A 141 -19.89 -8.12 -33.59
C GLY A 141 -19.54 -8.50 -35.03
N GLY A 142 -18.78 -9.59 -35.23
CA GLY A 142 -18.32 -10.05 -36.54
C GLY A 142 -17.35 -11.23 -36.44
N ALA A 143 -17.08 -11.87 -37.57
CA ALA A 143 -16.08 -12.93 -37.62
C ALA A 143 -14.67 -12.38 -37.32
N ALA A 144 -13.94 -13.08 -36.47
CA ALA A 144 -12.54 -12.81 -36.19
C ALA A 144 -11.72 -12.83 -37.48
N THR A 145 -10.72 -11.96 -37.50
CA THR A 145 -9.67 -11.89 -38.50
C THR A 145 -8.37 -12.11 -37.77
N ILE A 146 -7.64 -13.17 -38.13
CA ILE A 146 -6.36 -13.53 -37.53
C ILE A 146 -5.28 -13.19 -38.54
N THR A 147 -4.36 -12.30 -38.17
CA THR A 147 -3.19 -11.95 -38.97
C THR A 147 -1.93 -12.51 -38.30
N ALA A 148 -1.23 -13.41 -38.99
CA ALA A 148 -0.01 -14.04 -38.48
C ALA A 148 1.24 -13.42 -39.13
N ILE A 149 2.18 -12.93 -38.33
CA ILE A 149 3.39 -12.24 -38.78
C ILE A 149 4.60 -12.87 -38.11
N LEU A 150 5.53 -13.43 -38.90
CA LEU A 150 6.78 -14.01 -38.42
C LEU A 150 7.86 -12.95 -38.27
N ASN A 151 8.53 -12.93 -37.12
CA ASN A 151 9.67 -12.06 -36.80
C ASN A 151 9.38 -10.57 -37.03
N GLY A 152 8.13 -10.16 -36.72
CA GLY A 152 7.75 -8.76 -36.62
C GLY A 152 8.31 -8.12 -35.34
N THR A 153 8.28 -6.80 -35.29
CA THR A 153 8.66 -6.01 -34.10
C THR A 153 7.43 -5.26 -33.59
N PRO A 154 6.87 -5.63 -32.43
CA PRO A 154 5.80 -4.89 -31.78
C PRO A 154 6.30 -3.50 -31.36
N SER A 155 5.60 -2.44 -31.75
CA SER A 155 5.93 -1.07 -31.39
C SER A 155 4.67 -0.21 -31.35
N ALA A 156 4.37 0.39 -30.19
CA ALA A 156 3.32 1.40 -30.02
C ALA A 156 1.95 1.05 -30.65
N GLY A 157 1.46 -0.18 -30.42
CA GLY A 157 0.15 -0.61 -30.91
C GLY A 157 0.13 -1.07 -32.37
N THR A 158 1.29 -1.31 -32.98
CA THR A 158 1.39 -1.89 -34.32
C THR A 158 2.58 -2.83 -34.43
N ILE A 159 2.49 -3.82 -35.33
CA ILE A 159 3.61 -4.70 -35.65
C ILE A 159 4.28 -4.20 -36.91
N THR A 160 5.56 -3.85 -36.79
CA THR A 160 6.39 -3.36 -37.90
C THR A 160 7.42 -4.41 -38.32
N GLY A 161 7.81 -4.41 -39.59
CA GLY A 161 8.75 -5.41 -40.12
C GLY A 161 8.16 -6.84 -40.14
N GLY A 162 9.04 -7.83 -40.21
CA GLY A 162 8.66 -9.24 -40.29
C GLY A 162 8.10 -9.68 -41.65
N THR A 163 7.68 -10.94 -41.71
CA THR A 163 7.05 -11.57 -42.88
C THR A 163 5.61 -11.90 -42.56
N LEU A 164 4.66 -11.33 -43.31
CA LEU A 164 3.25 -11.73 -43.26
C LEU A 164 3.14 -13.19 -43.70
N ILE A 165 2.71 -14.07 -42.79
CA ILE A 165 2.47 -15.48 -43.10
C ILE A 165 1.14 -15.61 -43.84
N SER A 166 0.06 -15.15 -43.20
CA SER A 166 -1.30 -15.20 -43.76
C SER A 166 -2.26 -14.35 -42.93
N THR A 167 -3.40 -14.04 -43.53
CA THR A 167 -4.57 -13.47 -42.85
C THR A 167 -5.78 -14.32 -43.19
N VAL A 168 -6.53 -14.74 -42.18
CA VAL A 168 -7.75 -15.56 -42.35
C VAL A 168 -8.94 -14.93 -41.64
N THR A 169 -10.14 -15.19 -42.15
CA THR A 169 -11.39 -14.92 -41.46
C THR A 169 -11.89 -16.20 -40.83
N GLY A 170 -12.18 -16.17 -39.52
CA GLY A 170 -12.53 -17.34 -38.73
C GLY A 170 -11.73 -17.41 -37.45
N CYS A 171 -11.85 -18.53 -36.73
CA CYS A 171 -11.25 -18.72 -35.42
C CYS A 171 -9.93 -19.50 -35.43
N SER A 172 -9.39 -19.86 -36.60
CA SER A 172 -8.14 -20.64 -36.67
C SER A 172 -7.35 -20.38 -37.96
N LEU A 173 -6.02 -20.44 -37.84
CA LEU A 173 -5.04 -20.25 -38.90
C LEU A 173 -3.98 -21.36 -38.80
N THR A 174 -3.81 -22.15 -39.87
CA THR A 174 -2.74 -23.15 -40.00
C THR A 174 -1.64 -22.63 -40.93
N PHE A 175 -0.38 -22.78 -40.52
CA PHE A 175 0.78 -22.31 -41.27
C PHE A 175 2.00 -23.19 -41.09
N THR A 176 3.01 -23.00 -41.93
CA THR A 176 4.34 -23.61 -41.76
C THR A 176 5.36 -22.49 -41.57
N ALA A 177 6.14 -22.54 -40.50
CA ALA A 177 7.15 -21.52 -40.21
C ALA A 177 8.29 -21.62 -41.22
N SER A 178 8.63 -20.50 -41.86
CA SER A 178 9.72 -20.44 -42.86
C SER A 178 11.10 -20.21 -42.25
N ALA A 179 11.16 -19.84 -40.97
CA ALA A 179 12.36 -19.63 -40.18
C ALA A 179 12.03 -19.80 -38.70
N ASP A 180 13.06 -19.98 -37.87
CA ASP A 180 12.92 -19.92 -36.41
C ASP A 180 12.54 -18.49 -35.97
N GLY A 181 11.83 -18.39 -34.86
CA GLY A 181 11.56 -17.12 -34.19
C GLY A 181 10.11 -16.95 -33.74
N VAL A 182 9.65 -15.71 -33.64
CA VAL A 182 8.34 -15.39 -33.04
C VAL A 182 7.27 -15.16 -34.10
N VAL A 183 6.14 -15.85 -34.00
CA VAL A 183 4.94 -15.49 -34.76
C VAL A 183 4.00 -14.71 -33.87
N PHE A 184 3.62 -13.51 -34.32
CA PHE A 184 2.59 -12.71 -33.70
C PHE A 184 1.24 -12.91 -34.40
N PHE A 185 0.18 -13.04 -33.62
CA PHE A 185 -1.21 -13.20 -34.05
C PHE A 185 -2.03 -11.99 -33.61
N VAL A 186 -2.32 -11.08 -34.54
CA VAL A 186 -3.21 -9.94 -34.29
C VAL A 186 -4.65 -10.39 -34.50
N LEU A 187 -5.48 -10.28 -33.46
CA LEU A 187 -6.91 -10.60 -33.53
C LEU A 187 -7.73 -9.35 -33.73
N SER A 188 -8.54 -9.31 -34.79
CA SER A 188 -9.46 -8.22 -35.06
C SER A 188 -10.76 -8.72 -35.72
N THR A 189 -11.56 -7.83 -36.28
CA THR A 189 -12.63 -8.16 -37.24
C THR A 189 -12.43 -7.35 -38.52
N ALA A 190 -13.21 -7.65 -39.56
CA ALA A 190 -13.13 -6.96 -40.85
C ALA A 190 -13.26 -5.41 -40.77
N THR A 191 -13.85 -4.89 -39.69
CA THR A 191 -14.07 -3.45 -39.50
C THR A 191 -13.41 -2.88 -38.24
N ALA A 192 -12.71 -3.69 -37.45
CA ALA A 192 -12.20 -3.27 -36.13
C ALA A 192 -10.68 -3.11 -36.07
N CYS A 193 -9.95 -3.31 -37.17
CA CYS A 193 -8.50 -3.19 -37.18
C CYS A 193 -8.04 -1.80 -36.72
N GLY A 194 -7.09 -1.76 -35.78
CA GLY A 194 -6.61 -0.51 -35.16
C GLY A 194 -7.63 0.17 -34.24
N GLY A 195 -8.73 -0.51 -33.92
CA GLY A 195 -9.71 -0.05 -32.94
C GLY A 195 -9.23 -0.23 -31.49
N ALA A 196 -9.99 0.30 -30.54
CA ALA A 196 -9.74 0.09 -29.12
C ALA A 196 -9.86 -1.40 -28.73
N ILE A 197 -9.20 -1.77 -27.63
CA ILE A 197 -9.33 -3.11 -27.06
C ILE A 197 -10.77 -3.35 -26.58
N SER A 198 -11.30 -4.54 -26.85
CA SER A 198 -12.61 -4.97 -26.34
C SER A 198 -12.43 -6.18 -25.44
N GLN A 199 -12.50 -5.93 -24.14
CA GLN A 199 -12.35 -6.90 -23.05
C GLN A 199 -13.59 -7.78 -22.88
N VAL A 200 -14.00 -8.44 -23.97
CA VAL A 200 -15.05 -9.44 -23.98
C VAL A 200 -14.36 -10.77 -24.25
N ASP A 201 -14.23 -11.57 -23.20
CA ASP A 201 -13.71 -12.94 -23.21
C ASP A 201 -14.37 -13.75 -24.33
N ASN A 202 -13.57 -14.24 -25.28
CA ASN A 202 -14.10 -14.93 -26.45
C ASN A 202 -13.11 -15.92 -27.08
N GLY A 203 -13.10 -17.12 -26.52
CA GLY A 203 -12.36 -18.26 -27.04
C GLY A 203 -10.89 -18.31 -26.62
N PHE A 204 -10.38 -19.50 -26.30
CA PHE A 204 -9.05 -19.70 -25.72
C PHE A 204 -7.96 -19.77 -26.80
N PRO A 205 -6.99 -18.84 -26.84
CA PRO A 205 -5.81 -18.94 -27.71
C PRO A 205 -5.09 -20.27 -27.49
N THR A 206 -4.95 -21.03 -28.55
CA THR A 206 -4.36 -22.36 -28.56
C THR A 206 -3.39 -22.47 -29.72
N ILE A 207 -2.16 -22.92 -29.45
CA ILE A 207 -1.19 -23.28 -30.46
C ILE A 207 -1.03 -24.81 -30.48
N THR A 208 -1.22 -25.40 -31.67
CA THR A 208 -1.01 -26.82 -31.92
C THR A 208 0.13 -27.00 -32.90
N THR A 209 1.10 -27.85 -32.55
CA THR A 209 2.16 -28.24 -33.48
C THR A 209 1.75 -29.52 -34.18
N ASN A 210 1.34 -29.40 -35.43
CA ASN A 210 0.80 -30.52 -36.20
C ASN A 210 1.90 -31.48 -36.66
N SER A 211 3.03 -30.95 -37.13
CA SER A 211 4.18 -31.73 -37.63
C SER A 211 5.44 -30.86 -37.78
N GLY A 212 6.58 -31.46 -38.16
CA GLY A 212 7.81 -30.73 -38.48
C GLY A 212 8.73 -30.40 -37.31
N VAL A 213 8.29 -30.62 -36.06
CA VAL A 213 9.07 -30.39 -34.84
C VAL A 213 9.07 -31.65 -33.96
N PRO A 214 10.03 -32.57 -34.13
CA PRO A 214 10.14 -33.76 -33.29
C PRO A 214 10.20 -33.40 -31.80
N CYS A 215 9.65 -34.26 -30.95
CA CYS A 215 9.82 -34.09 -29.50
C CYS A 215 11.25 -34.43 -29.10
N GLY A 216 11.79 -33.65 -28.16
CA GLY A 216 13.08 -33.90 -27.56
C GLY A 216 13.19 -35.29 -26.91
N SER A 217 14.43 -35.74 -26.73
CA SER A 217 14.74 -36.97 -26.00
C SER A 217 15.73 -36.71 -24.87
N CYS A 218 15.24 -36.88 -23.64
CA CYS A 218 16.02 -36.59 -22.45
C CYS A 218 17.34 -37.39 -22.33
N GLY A 219 18.37 -36.73 -21.81
CA GLY A 219 19.74 -37.22 -21.64
C GLY A 219 20.63 -36.96 -22.87
N ASN A 220 20.24 -36.08 -23.78
CA ASN A 220 20.99 -35.76 -25.00
C ASN A 220 21.79 -34.44 -24.91
N THR A 221 21.76 -33.76 -23.77
CA THR A 221 22.44 -32.49 -23.45
C THR A 221 21.88 -31.24 -24.15
N ALA A 222 20.74 -31.33 -24.84
CA ALA A 222 20.06 -30.20 -25.46
C ALA A 222 18.63 -30.09 -24.93
N CYS A 223 18.25 -28.95 -24.34
CA CYS A 223 16.87 -28.70 -23.96
C CYS A 223 16.04 -28.41 -25.22
N GLU A 224 15.32 -29.42 -25.71
CA GLU A 224 14.59 -29.38 -26.98
C GLU A 224 13.09 -29.13 -26.77
N VAL A 225 12.38 -28.81 -27.85
CA VAL A 225 10.93 -28.58 -27.79
C VAL A 225 10.21 -29.81 -27.22
N GLY A 226 9.36 -29.58 -26.20
CA GLY A 226 8.67 -30.63 -25.46
C GLY A 226 9.40 -31.09 -24.20
N GLU A 227 10.63 -30.63 -23.98
CA GLU A 227 11.37 -30.79 -22.75
C GLU A 227 11.30 -29.52 -21.91
N ASN A 228 11.26 -29.70 -20.60
CA ASN A 228 11.45 -28.65 -19.61
C ASN A 228 12.10 -29.27 -18.39
N TYR A 229 12.49 -28.44 -17.42
CA TYR A 229 13.11 -28.94 -16.21
C TYR A 229 12.28 -30.05 -15.50
N CYS A 230 10.96 -29.95 -15.54
CA CYS A 230 10.07 -30.88 -14.82
C CYS A 230 9.99 -32.28 -15.44
N ASN A 231 10.17 -32.41 -16.76
CA ASN A 231 10.14 -33.70 -17.44
C ASN A 231 11.51 -34.15 -17.96
N CYS A 232 12.50 -33.25 -18.00
CA CYS A 232 13.87 -33.52 -18.38
C CYS A 232 14.88 -32.57 -17.72
N SER A 233 15.13 -32.75 -16.43
CA SER A 233 16.14 -31.96 -15.69
C SER A 233 17.60 -32.24 -16.10
N ALA A 234 17.85 -33.30 -16.87
CA ALA A 234 19.19 -33.63 -17.37
C ALA A 234 19.66 -32.68 -18.48
N ASP A 235 18.72 -32.16 -19.27
CA ASP A 235 19.02 -31.33 -20.45
C ASP A 235 18.51 -29.88 -20.28
N CYS A 236 17.42 -29.69 -19.54
CA CYS A 236 16.81 -28.38 -19.31
C CYS A 236 17.17 -27.81 -17.93
N ALA A 237 17.74 -26.60 -17.94
CA ALA A 237 18.05 -25.86 -16.72
C ALA A 237 16.77 -25.45 -15.97
N CYS A 238 16.85 -25.41 -14.63
CA CYS A 238 15.78 -24.88 -13.82
C CYS A 238 15.86 -23.34 -13.74
N ASN A 239 15.09 -22.67 -14.60
CA ASN A 239 15.02 -21.22 -14.60
C ASN A 239 13.89 -20.75 -13.66
N ILE A 240 14.27 -20.03 -12.61
CA ILE A 240 13.34 -19.35 -11.70
C ILE A 240 13.67 -17.86 -11.68
N SER A 241 12.73 -17.04 -11.22
CA SER A 241 12.93 -15.59 -11.11
C SER A 241 12.45 -15.09 -9.75
N GLY A 242 13.34 -14.48 -8.99
CA GLY A 242 13.01 -13.54 -7.95
C GLY A 242 12.55 -12.23 -8.59
N THR A 243 11.49 -11.63 -8.06
CA THR A 243 10.97 -10.36 -8.59
C THR A 243 10.57 -9.45 -7.44
N PHE A 244 11.01 -8.20 -7.47
CA PHE A 244 10.55 -7.21 -6.49
C PHE A 244 9.06 -6.95 -6.69
N ILE A 245 8.39 -6.63 -5.59
CA ILE A 245 6.97 -6.31 -5.59
C ILE A 245 6.80 -4.84 -5.22
N ASP A 246 5.80 -4.19 -5.81
CA ASP A 246 5.28 -2.90 -5.39
C ASP A 246 3.75 -3.03 -5.23
N PHE A 247 3.07 -1.95 -4.86
CA PHE A 247 1.62 -1.94 -4.69
C PHE A 247 0.99 -0.77 -5.45
N ASP A 248 -0.10 -1.04 -6.15
CA ASP A 248 -0.89 0.03 -6.78
C ASP A 248 -1.65 0.88 -5.74
N VAL A 249 -2.36 1.91 -6.21
CA VAL A 249 -3.14 2.82 -5.35
C VAL A 249 -4.27 2.13 -4.59
N ASP A 250 -4.72 0.98 -5.09
CA ASP A 250 -5.70 0.18 -4.39
C ASP A 250 -5.01 -0.71 -3.35
N GLY A 251 -3.69 -0.94 -3.42
CA GLY A 251 -2.95 -1.84 -2.55
C GLY A 251 -2.89 -3.28 -3.09
N ASN A 252 -3.07 -3.47 -4.39
CA ASN A 252 -2.82 -4.75 -5.05
C ASN A 252 -1.33 -4.87 -5.34
N ALA A 253 -0.75 -6.03 -5.04
CA ALA A 253 0.64 -6.29 -5.39
C ALA A 253 0.83 -6.29 -6.92
N ILE A 254 1.93 -5.72 -7.37
CA ILE A 254 2.36 -5.66 -8.77
C ILE A 254 3.86 -6.00 -8.86
N ALA A 255 4.28 -6.58 -9.98
CA ALA A 255 5.71 -6.83 -10.23
C ALA A 255 6.45 -5.51 -10.45
N SER A 256 7.67 -5.41 -9.92
CA SER A 256 8.53 -4.24 -10.04
C SER A 256 9.95 -4.63 -10.41
N THR A 257 10.58 -3.82 -11.26
CA THR A 257 12.01 -3.95 -11.60
C THR A 257 12.92 -3.26 -10.59
N THR A 258 12.36 -2.46 -9.69
CA THR A 258 13.10 -1.72 -8.66
C THR A 258 12.56 -2.04 -7.27
N PRO A 259 13.41 -2.27 -6.27
CA PRO A 259 12.95 -2.47 -4.90
C PRO A 259 12.32 -1.18 -4.35
N SER A 260 11.22 -1.32 -3.61
CA SER A 260 10.52 -0.22 -2.93
C SER A 260 10.51 -0.48 -1.43
N ALA A 261 10.75 0.57 -0.65
CA ALA A 261 10.72 0.53 0.81
C ALA A 261 9.31 0.80 1.36
N PHE A 262 8.92 0.00 2.35
CA PHE A 262 7.66 0.13 3.09
C PHE A 262 7.91 0.08 4.60
N CYS A 263 7.11 0.81 5.37
CA CYS A 263 7.19 0.81 6.83
C CYS A 263 6.15 -0.13 7.44
N GLU A 264 6.30 -0.48 8.71
CA GLU A 264 5.41 -1.41 9.44
C GLU A 264 3.92 -1.07 9.26
N ASN A 265 3.56 0.22 9.29
CA ASN A 265 2.17 0.66 9.17
C ASN A 265 1.52 0.23 7.85
N PHE A 266 2.29 0.22 6.76
CA PHE A 266 1.79 -0.29 5.49
C PHE A 266 1.57 -1.81 5.52
N VAL A 267 2.49 -2.54 6.16
CA VAL A 267 2.53 -4.00 6.09
C VAL A 267 1.55 -4.66 7.07
N THR A 268 1.42 -4.11 8.28
CA THR A 268 0.65 -4.71 9.38
C THR A 268 -0.42 -3.77 9.96
N GLY A 269 -0.42 -2.49 9.60
CA GLY A 269 -1.31 -1.48 10.18
C GLY A 269 -0.88 -0.97 11.56
N PHE A 270 0.26 -1.45 12.08
CA PHE A 270 0.83 -0.97 13.34
C PHE A 270 1.87 0.12 13.11
N VAL A 271 2.03 1.00 14.08
CA VAL A 271 3.09 2.02 14.04
C VAL A 271 4.47 1.38 13.95
N ASN A 272 5.41 2.03 13.26
CA ASN A 272 6.77 1.53 13.20
C ASN A 272 7.36 1.47 14.62
N PRO A 273 8.05 0.39 15.03
CA PRO A 273 8.67 0.32 16.35
C PRO A 273 9.79 1.37 16.48
N SER A 274 10.03 1.84 17.70
CA SER A 274 11.18 2.68 18.05
C SER A 274 12.27 1.94 18.86
N VAL A 275 12.00 0.70 19.29
CA VAL A 275 12.95 -0.08 20.12
C VAL A 275 13.11 -1.50 19.57
N PRO A 276 14.34 -2.03 19.44
CA PRO A 276 15.63 -1.34 19.59
C PRO A 276 16.02 -0.47 18.38
N ALA A 277 15.28 -0.55 17.26
CA ALA A 277 15.52 0.23 16.06
C ALA A 277 14.23 0.32 15.22
N HIS A 278 14.17 1.30 14.33
CA HIS A 278 13.19 1.32 13.26
C HIS A 278 13.41 0.17 12.30
N ILE A 279 12.31 -0.32 11.73
CA ILE A 279 12.31 -1.37 10.73
C ILE A 279 11.71 -0.85 9.42
N MET A 280 12.17 -1.44 8.33
CA MET A 280 11.71 -1.19 6.97
C MET A 280 11.64 -2.51 6.23
N TYR A 281 10.74 -2.58 5.26
CA TYR A 281 10.48 -3.78 4.49
C TYR A 281 10.68 -3.56 3.00
N VAL A 282 11.25 -4.56 2.34
CA VAL A 282 11.32 -4.66 0.87
C VAL A 282 10.61 -5.96 0.44
N PRO A 283 9.48 -5.87 -0.27
CA PRO A 283 8.74 -7.03 -0.71
C PRO A 283 9.29 -7.62 -2.02
N PHE A 284 9.21 -8.93 -2.12
CA PHE A 284 9.58 -9.69 -3.31
C PHE A 284 8.71 -10.96 -3.43
N ALA A 285 8.73 -11.60 -4.58
CA ALA A 285 8.09 -12.89 -4.82
C ALA A 285 8.98 -13.79 -5.67
N ILE A 286 8.64 -15.08 -5.70
CA ILE A 286 9.31 -16.08 -6.51
C ILE A 286 8.35 -16.52 -7.60
N PHE A 287 8.82 -16.49 -8.84
CA PHE A 287 8.17 -17.06 -10.01
C PHE A 287 8.97 -18.29 -10.42
N GLY A 288 8.38 -19.45 -10.15
CA GLY A 288 9.04 -20.74 -10.22
C GLY A 288 8.60 -21.58 -11.40
N VAL A 289 9.15 -22.80 -11.45
CA VAL A 289 8.70 -23.85 -12.36
C VAL A 289 7.63 -24.71 -11.68
N THR A 290 6.66 -25.19 -12.43
CA THR A 290 5.42 -25.79 -11.89
C THR A 290 5.61 -27.07 -11.08
N CYS A 291 6.71 -27.80 -11.28
CA CYS A 291 7.04 -29.00 -10.51
C CYS A 291 7.80 -28.72 -9.21
N VAL A 292 8.25 -27.48 -8.99
CA VAL A 292 8.96 -27.08 -7.77
C VAL A 292 8.02 -26.26 -6.92
N THR A 293 7.49 -26.90 -5.88
CA THR A 293 6.45 -26.32 -5.02
C THR A 293 7.01 -25.56 -3.83
N ASP A 294 8.28 -25.79 -3.48
CA ASP A 294 8.90 -25.31 -2.26
C ASP A 294 10.25 -24.65 -2.55
N TYR A 295 10.44 -23.46 -1.99
CA TYR A 295 11.66 -22.66 -2.14
C TYR A 295 12.24 -22.34 -0.77
N THR A 296 13.55 -22.40 -0.64
CA THR A 296 14.29 -21.86 0.50
C THR A 296 14.80 -20.47 0.12
N VAL A 297 14.63 -19.52 1.03
CA VAL A 297 15.12 -18.15 0.87
C VAL A 297 16.03 -17.77 2.01
N SER A 298 17.07 -17.00 1.72
CA SER A 298 17.97 -16.40 2.71
C SER A 298 18.37 -15.00 2.27
N ALA A 299 18.81 -14.17 3.20
CA ALA A 299 19.34 -12.85 2.92
C ALA A 299 20.73 -12.69 3.57
N THR A 300 21.60 -11.89 2.96
CA THR A 300 22.91 -11.57 3.55
C THR A 300 22.77 -10.76 4.84
N GLU A 301 21.78 -9.88 4.89
CA GLU A 301 21.43 -9.05 6.04
C GLU A 301 19.90 -8.97 6.18
N GLY A 302 19.44 -8.64 7.40
CA GLY A 302 18.01 -8.58 7.71
C GLY A 302 17.37 -9.96 7.87
N MET A 303 16.05 -9.95 8.03
CA MET A 303 15.24 -11.14 8.32
C MET A 303 14.09 -11.26 7.33
N LEU A 304 13.77 -12.49 6.94
CA LEU A 304 12.75 -12.77 5.93
C LEU A 304 11.43 -13.19 6.58
N TYR A 305 10.34 -12.58 6.13
CA TYR A 305 9.00 -12.77 6.65
C TYR A 305 8.01 -13.13 5.55
N ILE A 306 6.97 -13.86 5.94
CA ILE A 306 5.82 -14.19 5.11
C ILE A 306 4.54 -13.80 5.86
N ARG A 307 3.52 -13.37 5.13
CA ARG A 307 2.25 -13.00 5.76
C ARG A 307 1.56 -14.24 6.34
N SER A 308 1.02 -14.11 7.55
CA SER A 308 0.29 -15.15 8.27
C SER A 308 -0.94 -14.55 8.93
N GLY A 309 -2.07 -14.53 8.22
CA GLY A 309 -3.25 -13.77 8.63
C GLY A 309 -2.98 -12.27 8.57
N ASP A 310 -3.25 -11.56 9.67
CA ASP A 310 -3.05 -10.11 9.78
C ASP A 310 -1.63 -9.73 10.25
N THR A 311 -0.74 -10.70 10.44
CA THR A 311 0.64 -10.46 10.92
C THR A 311 1.68 -11.02 9.95
N LEU A 312 2.95 -10.71 10.24
CA LEU A 312 4.10 -11.34 9.60
C LEU A 312 4.64 -12.47 10.48
N ALA A 313 4.92 -13.62 9.86
CA ALA A 313 5.62 -14.74 10.47
C ALA A 313 7.04 -14.83 9.92
N LEU A 314 8.00 -15.08 10.80
CA LEU A 314 9.38 -15.31 10.39
C LEU A 314 9.46 -16.58 9.53
N ILE A 315 10.13 -16.50 8.39
CA ILE A 315 10.36 -17.65 7.52
C ILE A 315 11.42 -18.55 8.18
N THR A 316 11.01 -19.76 8.55
CA THR A 316 11.87 -20.78 9.19
C THR A 316 11.94 -22.09 8.40
N GLY A 317 11.26 -22.15 7.27
CA GLY A 317 11.19 -23.31 6.38
C GLY A 317 10.86 -22.88 4.95
N PRO A 318 10.58 -23.85 4.07
CA PRO A 318 10.29 -23.56 2.68
C PRO A 318 9.04 -22.70 2.50
N VAL A 319 9.04 -21.90 1.44
CA VAL A 319 7.94 -21.01 1.04
C VAL A 319 7.43 -21.39 -0.34
N PRO A 320 6.12 -21.20 -0.60
CA PRO A 320 5.56 -21.42 -1.93
C PRO A 320 5.98 -20.31 -2.91
N GLU A 321 5.95 -20.62 -4.21
CA GLU A 321 5.98 -19.58 -5.24
C GLU A 321 4.72 -18.69 -5.19
N LEU A 322 4.74 -17.58 -5.93
CA LEU A 322 3.59 -16.68 -6.06
C LEU A 322 3.02 -16.25 -4.70
N THR A 323 3.91 -15.98 -3.75
CA THR A 323 3.57 -15.39 -2.45
C THR A 323 4.47 -14.18 -2.20
N VAL A 324 3.90 -13.08 -1.68
CA VAL A 324 4.70 -11.92 -1.28
C VAL A 324 5.47 -12.28 -0.01
N LEU A 325 6.78 -12.19 -0.11
CA LEU A 325 7.75 -12.33 0.95
C LEU A 325 8.32 -10.95 1.26
N TRP A 326 8.77 -10.74 2.50
CA TRP A 326 9.21 -9.45 2.98
C TRP A 326 10.60 -9.56 3.59
N LEU A 327 11.56 -8.81 3.06
CA LEU A 327 12.82 -8.58 3.73
C LEU A 327 12.64 -7.44 4.73
N GLN A 328 12.71 -7.74 6.02
CA GLN A 328 12.79 -6.73 7.08
C GLN A 328 14.25 -6.37 7.35
N VAL A 329 14.54 -5.08 7.44
CA VAL A 329 15.85 -4.54 7.80
C VAL A 329 15.74 -3.43 8.84
N THR A 330 16.77 -3.31 9.67
CA THR A 330 17.06 -2.16 10.53
C THR A 330 18.15 -1.29 9.89
N GLN A 331 18.42 -0.10 10.47
CA GLN A 331 19.57 0.70 10.04
C GLN A 331 20.90 -0.07 10.14
N ALA A 332 21.06 -0.89 11.20
CA ALA A 332 22.26 -1.69 11.40
C ALA A 332 22.46 -2.74 10.30
N ASP A 333 21.38 -3.36 9.81
CA ASP A 333 21.44 -4.33 8.71
C ASP A 333 21.85 -3.64 7.40
N VAL A 334 21.30 -2.44 7.13
CA VAL A 334 21.67 -1.65 5.95
C VAL A 334 23.14 -1.26 6.00
N ASP A 335 23.65 -0.82 7.16
CA ASP A 335 25.05 -0.45 7.33
C ASP A 335 25.98 -1.68 7.20
N ALA A 336 25.60 -2.82 7.77
CA ALA A 336 26.34 -4.07 7.71
C ALA A 336 26.45 -4.61 6.27
N SER A 337 25.43 -4.37 5.44
CA SER A 337 25.40 -4.80 4.03
C SER A 337 26.49 -4.19 3.16
N GLY A 338 27.12 -3.08 3.60
CA GLY A 338 28.08 -2.34 2.78
C GLY A 338 27.46 -1.69 1.53
N GLY A 339 26.14 -1.55 1.50
CA GLY A 339 25.38 -0.90 0.43
C GLY A 339 24.53 -1.83 -0.44
N VAL A 340 24.71 -3.15 -0.33
CA VAL A 340 23.92 -4.15 -1.06
C VAL A 340 23.52 -5.30 -0.15
N THR A 341 22.20 -5.56 -0.06
CA THR A 341 21.67 -6.79 0.54
C THR A 341 21.26 -7.76 -0.55
N THR A 342 21.74 -9.00 -0.52
CA THR A 342 21.39 -10.03 -1.51
C THR A 342 20.42 -11.02 -0.90
N ILE A 343 19.28 -11.24 -1.56
CA ILE A 343 18.35 -12.33 -1.26
C ILE A 343 18.69 -13.50 -2.18
N SER A 344 18.99 -14.67 -1.61
CA SER A 344 19.23 -15.91 -2.35
C SER A 344 17.98 -16.79 -2.31
N ILE A 345 17.62 -17.36 -3.46
CA ILE A 345 16.47 -18.23 -3.65
C ILE A 345 16.97 -19.59 -4.15
N SER A 346 16.52 -20.68 -3.55
CA SER A 346 16.82 -22.04 -3.98
C SER A 346 15.57 -22.90 -3.95
N GLY A 347 15.18 -23.48 -5.09
CA GLY A 347 14.12 -24.48 -5.16
C GLY A 347 14.53 -25.81 -4.49
N ALA A 348 13.53 -26.61 -4.11
CA ALA A 348 13.74 -27.95 -3.57
C ALA A 348 14.59 -28.81 -4.53
N GLY A 349 15.66 -29.42 -4.00
CA GLY A 349 16.65 -30.16 -4.79
C GLY A 349 17.93 -29.36 -5.10
N GLY A 350 17.89 -28.03 -5.01
CA GLY A 350 19.07 -27.15 -5.13
C GLY A 350 19.45 -26.76 -6.56
N ASP A 351 18.79 -27.31 -7.58
CA ASP A 351 19.12 -27.05 -8.99
C ASP A 351 18.51 -25.73 -9.53
N CYS A 352 17.44 -25.26 -8.90
CA CYS A 352 16.77 -24.01 -9.22
C CYS A 352 17.30 -22.92 -8.31
N THR A 353 18.09 -21.98 -8.83
CA THR A 353 18.63 -20.89 -8.01
C THR A 353 18.48 -19.56 -8.70
N ASP A 354 18.20 -18.53 -7.91
CA ASP A 354 18.25 -17.14 -8.35
C ASP A 354 18.61 -16.22 -7.18
N ALA A 355 18.98 -14.97 -7.46
CA ALA A 355 19.28 -13.99 -6.43
C ALA A 355 18.77 -12.58 -6.81
N LEU A 356 18.30 -11.86 -5.80
CA LEU A 356 17.91 -10.46 -5.91
C LEU A 356 18.89 -9.59 -5.13
N ASP A 357 19.55 -8.67 -5.83
CA ASP A 357 20.41 -7.67 -5.20
C ASP A 357 19.65 -6.37 -4.94
N ILE A 358 19.59 -5.97 -3.67
CA ILE A 358 19.01 -4.70 -3.22
C ILE A 358 20.14 -3.72 -3.01
N THR A 359 20.39 -2.87 -4.01
CA THR A 359 21.30 -1.73 -3.86
C THR A 359 20.57 -0.59 -3.17
N TRP A 360 20.88 -0.31 -1.90
CA TRP A 360 20.09 0.60 -1.06
C TRP A 360 19.92 2.01 -1.64
N THR A 361 20.93 2.54 -2.32
CA THR A 361 20.85 3.87 -2.97
C THR A 361 19.85 3.93 -4.13
N GLY A 362 19.39 2.79 -4.64
CA GLY A 362 18.41 2.66 -5.72
C GLY A 362 17.01 2.24 -5.25
N VAL A 363 16.80 2.06 -3.94
CA VAL A 363 15.50 1.67 -3.37
C VAL A 363 14.54 2.85 -3.40
N ALA A 364 13.37 2.67 -4.00
CA ALA A 364 12.33 3.69 -4.01
C ALA A 364 11.79 3.93 -2.58
N ASN A 365 11.39 5.16 -2.28
CA ASN A 365 10.96 5.64 -0.95
C ASN A 365 12.02 5.62 0.16
N TYR A 366 13.20 5.03 -0.07
CA TYR A 366 14.30 5.08 0.87
C TYR A 366 15.05 6.41 0.80
N THR A 367 15.21 7.07 1.94
CA THR A 367 15.79 8.42 2.05
C THR A 367 17.24 8.43 2.56
N GLY A 368 17.92 7.27 2.50
CA GLY A 368 19.32 7.11 2.91
C GLY A 368 19.51 6.66 4.36
N SER A 369 18.43 6.54 5.13
CA SER A 369 18.43 5.91 6.45
C SER A 369 17.07 5.31 6.78
N VAL A 370 17.05 4.16 7.45
CA VAL A 370 15.83 3.52 7.96
C VAL A 370 15.18 4.40 9.02
N ASP A 371 15.98 5.07 9.84
CA ASP A 371 15.50 5.92 10.94
C ASP A 371 14.77 7.19 10.46
N VAL A 372 15.05 7.61 9.23
CA VAL A 372 14.33 8.73 8.58
C VAL A 372 13.19 8.21 7.71
N THR A 373 13.42 7.12 6.98
CA THR A 373 12.44 6.56 6.03
C THR A 373 11.21 6.00 6.74
N CYS A 374 11.43 5.27 7.82
CA CYS A 374 10.38 4.61 8.60
C CYS A 374 10.46 5.04 10.06
N LYS A 375 10.56 6.35 10.30
CA LYS A 375 10.50 6.90 11.65
C LYS A 375 9.20 6.49 12.34
N SER A 376 9.25 6.28 13.66
CA SER A 376 8.03 6.04 14.42
C SER A 376 7.26 7.36 14.63
N VAL A 377 6.11 7.24 15.29
CA VAL A 377 5.16 8.34 15.48
C VAL A 377 4.96 8.61 16.97
N LEU A 378 4.64 9.87 17.28
CA LEU A 378 4.09 10.23 18.56
C LEU A 378 2.59 9.95 18.53
N VAL A 379 2.15 8.94 19.27
CA VAL A 379 0.73 8.66 19.42
C VAL A 379 0.18 9.55 20.52
N VAL A 380 -0.77 10.40 20.20
CA VAL A 380 -1.43 11.28 21.16
C VAL A 380 -2.87 10.86 21.37
N GLY A 381 -3.25 10.64 22.63
CA GLY A 381 -4.63 10.43 23.06
C GLY A 381 -5.16 11.65 23.81
N MET A 382 -6.41 12.07 23.57
CA MET A 382 -7.10 13.11 24.32
C MET A 382 -8.62 13.09 24.09
N PHE A 383 -9.38 13.68 25.01
CA PHE A 383 -10.81 13.95 24.83
C PHE A 383 -11.12 15.43 24.97
N LEU A 384 -12.24 15.83 24.37
CA LEU A 384 -12.81 17.18 24.46
C LEU A 384 -14.09 17.13 25.29
N GLU A 385 -14.15 17.88 26.39
CA GLU A 385 -15.25 17.80 27.37
C GLU A 385 -16.62 18.04 26.73
N GLY A 386 -16.70 18.97 25.78
CA GLY A 386 -17.95 19.31 25.12
C GLY A 386 -18.41 18.28 24.08
N ALA A 387 -17.47 17.59 23.43
CA ALA A 387 -17.78 16.58 22.41
C ALA A 387 -18.00 15.18 23.00
N TYR A 388 -17.47 14.91 24.19
CA TYR A 388 -17.51 13.59 24.83
C TYR A 388 -18.93 13.14 25.17
N ASN A 389 -19.29 11.91 24.79
CA ASN A 389 -20.58 11.32 25.13
C ASN A 389 -20.58 10.84 26.58
N THR A 390 -21.44 11.42 27.41
CA THR A 390 -21.56 11.05 28.83
C THR A 390 -22.49 9.85 29.07
N THR A 391 -23.05 9.25 28.01
CA THR A 391 -23.93 8.08 28.12
C THR A 391 -23.16 6.88 28.67
N SER A 392 -23.73 6.18 29.65
CA SER A 392 -23.08 5.05 30.30
C SER A 392 -22.63 3.99 29.28
N GLY A 393 -21.31 3.73 29.23
CA GLY A 393 -20.72 2.73 28.34
C GLY A 393 -20.33 3.25 26.96
N ASP A 394 -20.64 4.49 26.63
CA ASP A 394 -20.14 5.17 25.43
C ASP A 394 -18.97 6.08 25.83
N THR A 395 -17.78 5.81 25.27
CA THR A 395 -16.57 6.61 25.49
C THR A 395 -16.15 7.37 24.23
N THR A 396 -17.07 7.56 23.28
CA THR A 396 -16.80 8.26 22.04
C THR A 396 -17.10 9.75 22.15
N MET A 397 -16.54 10.51 21.22
CA MET A 397 -16.89 11.91 20.98
C MET A 397 -17.82 12.02 19.78
N ARG A 398 -18.75 12.98 19.86
CA ARG A 398 -19.68 13.29 18.77
C ARG A 398 -18.96 13.93 17.59
N THR A 399 -19.49 13.71 16.39
CA THR A 399 -18.95 14.25 15.13
C THR A 399 -19.94 15.12 14.41
N ASP A 400 -20.94 15.67 15.10
CA ASP A 400 -21.94 16.53 14.46
C ASP A 400 -21.22 17.59 13.62
N ILE A 401 -20.28 18.35 14.20
CA ILE A 401 -19.54 19.41 13.50
C ILE A 401 -18.78 18.99 12.23
N ASN A 402 -18.55 17.69 12.00
CA ASN A 402 -17.68 17.15 10.95
C ASN A 402 -17.89 17.78 9.56
N THR A 403 -19.15 17.96 9.15
CA THR A 403 -19.50 18.53 7.84
C THR A 403 -19.12 20.00 7.66
N LEU A 404 -18.72 20.68 8.74
CA LEU A 404 -18.33 22.08 8.76
C LEU A 404 -16.83 22.27 9.03
N ILE A 405 -16.11 21.21 9.38
CA ILE A 405 -14.67 21.29 9.63
C ILE A 405 -13.97 21.69 8.32
N PRO A 406 -13.11 22.74 8.34
CA PRO A 406 -12.38 23.13 7.15
C PRO A 406 -11.41 22.03 6.72
N LEU A 407 -11.24 21.84 5.42
CA LEU A 407 -10.24 20.92 4.86
C LEU A 407 -8.80 21.39 5.10
N THR A 408 -8.61 22.67 5.43
CA THR A 408 -7.33 23.24 5.88
C THR A 408 -7.40 23.51 7.37
N SER A 409 -6.36 23.08 8.09
CA SER A 409 -6.23 23.28 9.54
C SER A 409 -6.32 24.77 9.93
N PRO A 410 -7.04 25.10 11.03
CA PRO A 410 -7.18 26.48 11.51
C PRO A 410 -5.92 27.03 12.20
N TYR A 411 -4.87 26.22 12.39
CA TYR A 411 -3.71 26.58 13.21
C TYR A 411 -2.62 27.38 12.47
N ALA A 412 -2.77 27.61 11.17
CA ALA A 412 -1.81 28.38 10.36
C ALA A 412 -1.84 29.90 10.60
N VAL A 413 -2.81 30.38 11.40
CA VAL A 413 -2.96 31.80 11.76
C VAL A 413 -2.63 32.03 13.24
N ALA A 414 -2.45 33.31 13.61
CA ALA A 414 -2.25 33.69 15.00
C ALA A 414 -3.40 33.20 15.89
N PRO A 415 -3.14 32.79 17.14
CA PRO A 415 -1.87 32.93 17.86
C PRO A 415 -0.82 31.84 17.56
N TRP A 416 -1.20 30.74 16.91
CA TRP A 416 -0.34 29.56 16.79
C TRP A 416 0.70 29.65 15.68
N ASN A 417 0.31 30.18 14.51
CA ASN A 417 1.20 30.29 13.34
C ASN A 417 1.91 28.95 13.01
N ALA A 418 1.21 27.84 13.14
CA ALA A 418 1.73 26.51 12.85
C ALA A 418 1.91 26.30 11.33
N PRO A 419 2.71 25.31 10.91
CA PRO A 419 2.74 24.89 9.51
C PRO A 419 1.33 24.58 8.98
N ALA A 420 1.05 24.95 7.73
CA ALA A 420 -0.23 24.66 7.11
C ALA A 420 -0.39 23.14 6.92
N ALA A 421 -1.58 22.62 7.24
CA ALA A 421 -1.95 21.22 7.05
C ALA A 421 -3.32 21.14 6.38
N SER A 422 -3.54 20.15 5.52
CA SER A 422 -4.80 19.97 4.82
C SER A 422 -5.10 18.53 4.48
N VAL A 423 -6.38 18.19 4.38
CA VAL A 423 -6.87 16.90 3.88
C VAL A 423 -7.67 17.09 2.61
N ALA A 424 -7.68 16.06 1.74
CA ALA A 424 -8.50 16.10 0.52
C ALA A 424 -10.00 16.01 0.83
N THR A 425 -10.36 15.20 1.81
CA THR A 425 -11.73 15.01 2.29
C THR A 425 -11.70 14.81 3.81
N MET A 426 -12.73 15.30 4.51
CA MET A 426 -12.83 15.11 5.95
C MET A 426 -13.43 13.72 6.25
N PRO A 427 -12.72 12.83 6.99
CA PRO A 427 -13.27 11.54 7.37
C PRO A 427 -14.42 11.67 8.36
N THR A 428 -15.41 10.77 8.30
CA THR A 428 -16.65 10.85 9.10
C THR A 428 -16.43 10.66 10.61
N ALA A 429 -15.35 9.99 11.00
CA ALA A 429 -14.98 9.72 12.39
C ALA A 429 -14.10 10.81 13.01
N VAL A 430 -13.93 11.96 12.33
CA VAL A 430 -13.16 13.11 12.86
C VAL A 430 -14.07 14.04 13.66
N VAL A 431 -13.60 14.40 14.85
CA VAL A 431 -14.22 15.36 15.77
C VAL A 431 -13.77 16.78 15.43
N ASP A 432 -12.46 17.01 15.31
CA ASP A 432 -11.86 18.28 14.87
C ASP A 432 -10.36 18.17 14.58
N TRP A 433 -9.77 19.27 14.10
CA TRP A 433 -8.34 19.51 14.12
C TRP A 433 -7.79 19.74 15.54
N VAL A 434 -6.62 19.18 15.84
CA VAL A 434 -5.81 19.48 17.03
C VAL A 434 -4.41 19.90 16.62
N LEU A 435 -3.73 20.67 17.48
CA LEU A 435 -2.34 21.07 17.28
C LEU A 435 -1.48 20.47 18.39
N VAL A 436 -0.43 19.77 17.99
CA VAL A 436 0.57 19.19 18.89
C VAL A 436 1.88 19.95 18.71
N GLU A 437 2.48 20.39 19.81
CA GLU A 437 3.74 21.15 19.82
C GLU A 437 4.79 20.43 20.66
N LEU A 438 6.01 20.36 20.14
CA LEU A 438 7.19 19.97 20.89
C LEU A 438 7.88 21.22 21.44
N ARG A 439 8.10 21.23 22.75
CA ARG A 439 8.75 22.33 23.47
C ARG A 439 10.06 21.85 24.07
N ASP A 440 11.08 22.68 23.91
CA ASP A 440 12.36 22.48 24.58
C ASP A 440 12.14 22.44 26.10
N PRO A 441 12.59 21.39 26.80
CA PRO A 441 12.24 21.20 28.21
C PRO A 441 12.89 22.20 29.16
N ALA A 442 13.99 22.85 28.75
CA ALA A 442 14.72 23.81 29.58
C ALA A 442 14.20 25.24 29.39
N THR A 443 13.84 25.61 28.16
CA THR A 443 13.53 26.99 27.76
C THR A 443 12.06 27.20 27.39
N ASN A 444 11.30 26.12 27.18
CA ASN A 444 9.94 26.13 26.65
C ASN A 444 9.81 26.76 25.24
N ALA A 445 10.93 26.87 24.51
CA ALA A 445 10.93 27.31 23.12
C ALA A 445 10.19 26.29 22.24
N LEU A 446 9.45 26.78 21.23
CA LEU A 446 8.84 25.91 20.22
C LEU A 446 9.94 25.28 19.37
N VAL A 447 9.97 23.95 19.30
CA VAL A 447 10.90 23.18 18.47
C VAL A 447 10.24 22.78 17.16
N GLU A 448 9.07 22.17 17.25
CA GLU A 448 8.28 21.73 16.10
C GLU A 448 6.79 21.71 16.47
N SER A 449 5.91 21.87 15.49
CA SER A 449 4.47 21.71 15.68
C SER A 449 3.81 21.06 14.48
N GLN A 450 2.79 20.24 14.74
CA GLN A 450 2.01 19.58 13.72
C GLN A 450 0.52 19.58 14.07
N ALA A 451 -0.31 19.83 13.04
CA ALA A 451 -1.74 19.69 13.15
C ALA A 451 -2.17 18.28 12.75
N GLY A 452 -3.07 17.68 13.53
CA GLY A 452 -3.63 16.36 13.29
C GLY A 452 -5.15 16.35 13.41
N LEU A 453 -5.76 15.22 13.05
CA LEU A 453 -7.18 14.98 13.10
C LEU A 453 -7.51 14.17 14.35
N LEU A 454 -8.35 14.71 15.24
CA LEU A 454 -8.83 14.01 16.42
C LEU A 454 -10.00 13.10 16.06
N SER A 455 -9.87 11.81 16.32
CA SER A 455 -10.94 10.83 16.08
C SER A 455 -11.98 10.81 17.20
N THR A 456 -13.12 10.16 16.95
CA THR A 456 -14.15 9.90 17.97
C THR A 456 -13.65 9.09 19.15
N THR A 457 -12.60 8.31 18.98
CA THR A 457 -12.00 7.48 20.04
C THR A 457 -10.94 8.22 20.85
N GLY A 458 -10.65 9.47 20.50
CA GLY A 458 -9.71 10.32 21.21
C GLY A 458 -8.27 10.20 20.74
N TYR A 459 -7.99 9.51 19.64
CA TYR A 459 -6.64 9.43 19.09
C TYR A 459 -6.43 10.43 17.96
N VAL A 460 -5.20 10.92 17.85
CA VAL A 460 -4.80 11.85 16.79
C VAL A 460 -4.20 11.09 15.61
N PHE A 461 -4.67 11.44 14.42
CA PHE A 461 -4.18 10.94 13.13
C PHE A 461 -3.51 12.08 12.35
N ASP A 462 -2.58 11.74 11.47
CA ASP A 462 -2.02 12.70 10.52
C ASP A 462 -3.02 13.05 9.38
N THR A 463 -2.56 13.84 8.41
CA THR A 463 -3.38 14.24 7.26
C THR A 463 -3.59 13.14 6.22
N ASP A 464 -2.77 12.08 6.26
CA ASP A 464 -2.86 10.91 5.39
C ASP A 464 -3.64 9.77 6.06
N LEU A 465 -4.23 10.04 7.23
CA LEU A 465 -5.02 9.11 8.05
C LEU A 465 -4.22 7.97 8.67
N ASN A 466 -2.90 8.15 8.79
CA ASN A 466 -2.08 7.27 9.60
C ASN A 466 -2.22 7.62 11.08
N PHE A 467 -2.04 6.61 11.92
CA PHE A 467 -2.14 6.75 13.36
C PHE A 467 -0.93 7.51 13.92
N GLY A 468 -1.16 8.53 14.76
CA GLY A 468 -0.10 9.34 15.36
C GLY A 468 0.43 10.46 14.45
N LEU A 469 1.45 11.18 14.94
CA LEU A 469 2.11 12.26 14.22
C LEU A 469 3.63 12.03 14.15
N THR A 470 4.22 12.22 12.98
CA THR A 470 5.67 12.06 12.77
C THR A 470 6.38 13.39 12.95
N PHE A 471 7.26 13.50 13.95
CA PHE A 471 8.09 14.70 14.15
C PHE A 471 9.51 14.48 13.65
N ASN A 472 10.12 15.49 13.04
CA ASN A 472 11.51 15.43 12.61
C ASN A 472 12.49 15.60 13.78
N ALA A 473 12.08 16.35 14.81
CA ALA A 473 12.85 16.55 16.04
C ALA A 473 13.27 15.21 16.69
N THR A 474 14.43 15.22 17.34
CA THR A 474 15.05 14.03 17.98
C THR A 474 15.43 14.36 19.41
N GLY A 475 15.11 13.46 20.35
CA GLY A 475 15.35 13.65 21.78
C GLY A 475 14.05 13.89 22.54
N GLU A 476 14.14 14.22 23.83
CA GLU A 476 12.95 14.33 24.67
C GLU A 476 12.44 15.78 24.78
N TYR A 477 11.12 15.94 24.67
CA TYR A 477 10.45 17.25 24.66
C TYR A 477 9.24 17.29 25.60
N ASN A 478 8.89 18.48 26.09
CA ASN A 478 7.57 18.68 26.66
C ASN A 478 6.56 18.79 25.50
N VAL A 479 5.47 18.04 25.57
CA VAL A 479 4.44 18.02 24.52
C VAL A 479 3.26 18.87 24.96
N ILE A 480 2.85 19.83 24.14
CA ILE A 480 1.61 20.58 24.32
C ILE A 480 0.58 20.07 23.33
N VAL A 481 -0.65 19.86 23.81
CA VAL A 481 -1.81 19.65 22.95
C VAL A 481 -2.76 20.84 23.05
N ARG A 482 -3.15 21.35 21.89
CA ARG A 482 -4.02 22.53 21.76
C ARG A 482 -5.21 22.21 20.88
N HIS A 483 -6.31 22.86 21.22
CA HIS A 483 -7.53 22.84 20.43
C HIS A 483 -8.09 24.27 20.35
N ARG A 484 -8.80 24.59 19.27
CA ARG A 484 -9.22 25.96 18.94
C ARG A 484 -10.08 26.68 20.00
N ASN A 485 -10.75 25.92 20.86
CA ASN A 485 -11.70 26.43 21.86
C ASN A 485 -11.70 25.66 23.21
N HIS A 486 -10.69 24.84 23.43
CA HIS A 486 -10.50 24.12 24.70
C HIS A 486 -9.16 24.50 25.31
N LEU A 487 -9.10 24.49 26.64
CA LEU A 487 -7.92 24.83 27.41
C LEU A 487 -6.77 23.87 27.06
N PRO A 488 -5.61 24.37 26.63
CA PRO A 488 -4.47 23.53 26.27
C PRO A 488 -3.84 22.87 27.51
N VAL A 489 -3.24 21.70 27.31
CA VAL A 489 -2.49 20.99 28.36
C VAL A 489 -1.08 20.64 27.88
N MET A 490 -0.17 20.46 28.84
CA MET A 490 1.22 20.08 28.61
C MET A 490 1.51 18.75 29.31
N SER A 491 2.41 17.95 28.73
CA SER A 491 2.91 16.73 29.35
C SER A 491 3.58 17.00 30.70
N SER A 492 3.37 16.12 31.67
CA SER A 492 3.97 16.24 33.03
C SER A 492 5.48 15.99 33.04
N GLY A 493 5.99 15.27 32.03
CA GLY A 493 7.40 15.00 31.80
C GLY A 493 7.75 15.09 30.31
N THR A 494 9.01 14.83 30.01
CA THR A 494 9.53 14.82 28.64
C THR A 494 9.18 13.52 27.92
N VAL A 495 8.99 13.62 26.61
CA VAL A 495 8.60 12.53 25.73
C VAL A 495 9.47 12.56 24.49
N ASP A 496 10.03 11.42 24.12
CA ASP A 496 10.60 11.22 22.80
C ASP A 496 9.46 11.02 21.79
N PRO A 497 9.30 11.88 20.77
CA PRO A 497 8.23 11.74 19.78
C PRO A 497 8.40 10.48 18.93
N ASP A 498 9.53 9.78 19.02
CA ASP A 498 9.79 8.57 18.28
C ASP A 498 9.24 7.32 18.98
N GLY A 499 7.97 7.00 18.71
CA GLY A 499 7.32 5.77 19.15
C GLY A 499 6.78 5.77 20.58
N THR A 500 6.58 6.95 21.16
CA THR A 500 5.91 7.06 22.46
C THR A 500 4.39 7.20 22.29
N LEU A 501 3.64 6.53 23.16
CA LEU A 501 2.22 6.79 23.41
C LEU A 501 2.07 7.79 24.56
N LEU A 502 1.47 8.94 24.26
CA LEU A 502 1.13 9.98 25.22
C LEU A 502 -0.37 10.17 25.30
N ASP A 503 -1.00 9.51 26.27
CA ASP A 503 -2.43 9.63 26.51
C ASP A 503 -2.73 10.76 27.52
N MET A 504 -3.18 11.90 27.02
CA MET A 504 -3.61 13.06 27.81
C MET A 504 -4.99 12.86 28.45
N ALA A 505 -5.67 11.74 28.23
CA ALA A 505 -6.84 11.36 29.03
C ALA A 505 -6.45 10.79 30.41
N LEU A 506 -5.16 10.52 30.65
CA LEU A 506 -4.63 10.00 31.91
C LEU A 506 -3.98 11.11 32.74
N LEU A 507 -4.48 11.30 33.96
CA LEU A 507 -4.03 12.35 34.87
C LEU A 507 -2.51 12.43 35.11
N PRO A 508 -1.76 11.31 35.26
CA PRO A 508 -0.32 11.35 35.49
C PRO A 508 0.47 12.01 34.35
N ASN A 509 -0.10 12.05 33.13
CA ASN A 509 0.55 12.62 31.96
C ASN A 509 0.37 14.15 31.87
N ILE A 510 -0.41 14.78 32.76
CA ILE A 510 -0.77 16.21 32.65
C ILE A 510 0.02 17.05 33.66
N LEU A 511 0.79 18.01 33.18
CA LEU A 511 1.43 19.03 34.01
C LEU A 511 0.35 19.87 34.72
N GLY A 512 0.47 20.00 36.05
CA GLY A 512 -0.49 20.74 36.86
C GLY A 512 -1.71 19.92 37.31
N GLY A 513 -1.82 18.67 36.87
CA GLY A 513 -2.80 17.70 37.37
C GLY A 513 -4.26 18.09 37.12
N GLU A 514 -5.14 17.69 38.04
CA GLU A 514 -6.60 17.61 37.78
C GLU A 514 -7.24 18.98 37.54
N GLN A 515 -6.61 20.05 38.03
CA GLN A 515 -7.09 21.43 37.83
C GLN A 515 -7.08 21.85 36.35
N GLN A 516 -6.27 21.20 35.51
CA GLN A 516 -6.09 21.54 34.11
C GLN A 516 -7.13 20.89 33.19
N VAL A 517 -7.85 19.88 33.67
CA VAL A 517 -8.71 19.02 32.86
C VAL A 517 -10.09 18.84 33.49
N SER A 518 -11.03 18.33 32.73
CA SER A 518 -12.34 17.93 33.24
C SER A 518 -12.42 16.41 33.36
N ARG A 519 -12.96 15.91 34.47
CA ARG A 519 -13.14 14.46 34.67
C ARG A 519 -14.37 13.98 33.90
N LEU A 520 -14.19 12.94 33.09
CA LEU A 520 -15.20 12.35 32.24
C LEU A 520 -15.83 11.12 32.92
N GLY A 521 -17.13 11.21 33.20
CA GLY A 521 -17.93 10.10 33.68
C GLY A 521 -17.35 9.37 34.91
N ALA A 522 -17.55 8.05 34.96
CA ALA A 522 -17.09 7.20 36.07
C ALA A 522 -15.75 6.49 35.80
N LEU A 523 -15.23 6.53 34.57
CA LEU A 523 -14.05 5.75 34.14
C LEU A 523 -12.70 6.41 34.47
N ASN A 524 -12.70 7.53 35.22
CA ASN A 524 -11.48 8.31 35.53
C ASN A 524 -10.68 8.74 34.29
N LEU A 525 -11.36 8.95 33.17
CA LEU A 525 -10.79 9.61 32.00
C LEU A 525 -10.89 11.13 32.18
N PHE A 526 -10.01 11.86 31.51
CA PHE A 526 -9.97 13.31 31.56
C PHE A 526 -10.03 13.91 30.15
N ALA A 527 -10.62 15.09 30.04
CA ALA A 527 -10.71 15.86 28.80
C ALA A 527 -10.13 17.26 28.99
N LEU A 528 -9.72 17.86 27.88
CA LEU A 528 -9.45 19.30 27.84
C LEU A 528 -10.74 20.03 28.22
N LYS A 529 -10.59 21.11 29.00
CA LYS A 529 -11.73 21.92 29.46
C LYS A 529 -12.25 22.77 28.30
N ALA A 530 -13.55 22.74 28.07
CA ALA A 530 -14.15 23.59 27.05
C ALA A 530 -14.28 25.05 27.51
N GLY A 531 -14.08 26.02 26.62
CA GLY A 531 -14.41 27.42 26.84
C GLY A 531 -13.28 28.44 26.71
N ASP A 532 -12.09 28.03 26.29
CA ASP A 532 -10.97 28.93 25.94
C ASP A 532 -11.12 29.40 24.48
N VAL A 533 -12.20 30.14 24.20
CA VAL A 533 -12.65 30.43 22.82
C VAL A 533 -11.77 31.45 22.10
N ASN A 534 -10.94 32.19 22.84
CA ASN A 534 -9.90 33.06 22.29
C ASN A 534 -8.50 32.43 22.29
N ALA A 535 -8.39 31.17 22.75
CA ALA A 535 -7.18 30.37 22.77
C ALA A 535 -5.98 31.02 23.48
N ASN A 536 -6.20 31.71 24.60
CA ASN A 536 -5.11 32.34 25.37
C ASN A 536 -4.66 31.52 26.60
N GLY A 537 -5.28 30.36 26.85
CA GLY A 537 -4.99 29.50 28.00
C GLY A 537 -5.66 29.95 29.30
N ILE A 538 -6.67 30.82 29.24
CA ILE A 538 -7.39 31.37 30.40
C ILE A 538 -8.88 31.50 30.08
N ILE A 539 -9.71 30.68 30.72
CA ILE A 539 -11.17 30.76 30.56
C ILE A 539 -11.71 31.86 31.48
N ASN A 540 -12.09 33.01 30.92
CA ASN A 540 -12.58 34.14 31.69
C ASN A 540 -13.69 34.94 30.98
N ARG A 541 -13.90 36.18 31.43
CA ARG A 541 -14.95 37.06 30.90
C ARG A 541 -14.73 37.44 29.43
N THR A 542 -13.49 37.42 28.95
CA THR A 542 -13.15 37.69 27.54
C THR A 542 -13.77 36.62 26.64
N ASP A 543 -13.64 35.35 27.03
CA ASP A 543 -14.25 34.22 26.32
C ASP A 543 -15.77 34.35 26.27
N PHE A 544 -16.38 34.66 27.42
CA PHE A 544 -17.82 34.89 27.48
C PHE A 544 -18.28 36.04 26.57
N ASN A 545 -17.50 37.12 26.46
CA ASN A 545 -17.85 38.24 25.57
C ASN A 545 -17.77 37.87 24.09
N ILE A 546 -16.87 36.95 23.70
CA ILE A 546 -16.78 36.42 22.34
C ILE A 546 -17.96 35.47 22.08
N PHE A 547 -18.18 34.52 22.99
CA PHE A 547 -19.34 33.62 22.95
C PHE A 547 -20.66 34.37 22.79
N LYS A 548 -20.87 35.43 23.59
CA LYS A 548 -22.10 36.23 23.55
C LYS A 548 -22.32 36.89 22.19
N GLN A 549 -21.27 37.27 21.47
CA GLN A 549 -21.37 37.84 20.12
C GLN A 549 -21.75 36.80 19.07
N ALA A 550 -21.33 35.55 19.28
CA ALA A 550 -21.64 34.40 18.42
C ALA A 550 -22.93 33.66 18.78
N GLY A 551 -23.63 34.07 19.85
CA GLY A 551 -24.82 33.39 20.35
C GLY A 551 -25.90 33.23 19.28
N SER A 552 -26.50 32.04 19.23
CA SER A 552 -27.53 31.63 18.27
C SER A 552 -27.06 31.47 16.82
N LEU A 553 -25.76 31.46 16.55
CA LEU A 553 -25.24 30.97 15.27
C LEU A 553 -25.52 29.46 15.14
N LEU A 554 -26.04 29.06 13.99
CA LEU A 554 -26.36 27.68 13.66
C LEU A 554 -25.55 27.23 12.44
N ASN A 555 -25.26 25.94 12.35
CA ASN A 555 -24.59 25.32 11.21
C ASN A 555 -23.29 26.03 10.81
N THR A 556 -22.49 26.48 11.78
CA THR A 556 -21.25 27.22 11.52
C THR A 556 -20.08 26.63 12.32
N TYR A 557 -18.92 26.49 11.68
CA TYR A 557 -17.66 26.18 12.36
C TYR A 557 -17.18 27.41 13.12
N ASN A 558 -17.45 27.46 14.43
CA ASN A 558 -17.17 28.62 15.28
C ASN A 558 -16.37 28.20 16.52
N SER A 559 -15.51 29.09 17.03
CA SER A 559 -14.79 28.83 18.29
C SER A 559 -15.72 28.81 19.50
N SER A 560 -16.88 29.48 19.42
CA SER A 560 -17.86 29.52 20.50
C SER A 560 -18.73 28.27 20.60
N ASP A 561 -18.71 27.39 19.59
CA ASP A 561 -19.34 26.06 19.61
C ASP A 561 -18.39 25.09 20.36
N CYS A 562 -18.50 25.10 21.68
CA CYS A 562 -17.66 24.37 22.62
C CYS A 562 -18.08 22.90 22.74
N ASN A 563 -19.35 22.58 22.48
CA ASN A 563 -19.86 21.20 22.49
C ASN A 563 -19.81 20.52 21.12
N MET A 564 -19.40 21.23 20.07
CA MET A 564 -19.16 20.71 18.73
C MET A 564 -20.44 20.18 18.06
N ASP A 565 -21.57 20.85 18.30
CA ASP A 565 -22.89 20.43 17.84
C ASP A 565 -23.43 21.19 16.61
N LYS A 566 -22.59 22.06 16.05
CA LYS A 566 -22.88 23.03 14.98
C LYS A 566 -23.61 24.28 15.44
N ASN A 567 -24.04 24.38 16.70
CA ASN A 567 -24.90 25.47 17.17
C ASN A 567 -24.31 26.13 18.42
N VAL A 568 -24.12 27.45 18.36
CA VAL A 568 -23.70 28.23 19.51
C VAL A 568 -24.92 28.57 20.37
N SER A 569 -25.15 27.84 21.45
CA SER A 569 -26.36 27.96 22.27
C SER A 569 -26.13 28.66 23.63
N PRO A 570 -26.86 29.77 23.91
CA PRO A 570 -26.80 30.47 25.20
C PRO A 570 -27.56 29.75 26.33
N LEU A 571 -28.30 28.68 26.02
CA LEU A 571 -29.17 28.00 26.96
C LEU A 571 -28.68 26.59 27.32
N THR A 572 -28.13 25.87 26.35
CA THR A 572 -27.78 24.45 26.45
C THR A 572 -26.44 24.23 25.75
N GLY A 573 -25.67 23.19 26.12
CA GLY A 573 -24.41 22.91 25.44
C GLY A 573 -23.28 23.86 25.84
N ASP A 574 -23.05 24.93 25.07
CA ASP A 574 -21.84 25.76 25.16
C ASP A 574 -21.76 26.63 26.39
N PHE A 575 -22.79 27.44 26.67
CA PHE A 575 -22.75 28.37 27.79
C PHE A 575 -22.57 27.66 29.15
N PRO A 576 -23.26 26.53 29.43
CA PRO A 576 -22.99 25.74 30.62
C PRO A 576 -21.51 25.31 30.77
N LEU A 577 -20.86 24.88 29.68
CA LEU A 577 -19.45 24.47 29.67
C LEU A 577 -18.52 25.65 30.00
N ILE A 578 -18.67 26.78 29.30
CA ILE A 578 -17.88 28.00 29.53
C ILE A 578 -18.04 28.47 30.98
N ARG A 579 -19.27 28.49 31.49
CA ARG A 579 -19.58 28.92 32.86
C ARG A 579 -18.95 28.00 33.90
N GLN A 580 -19.00 26.68 33.69
CA GLN A 580 -18.45 25.70 34.62
C GLN A 580 -16.92 25.79 34.70
N ASN A 581 -16.26 26.04 33.57
CA ASN A 581 -14.80 26.12 33.50
C ASN A 581 -14.25 27.52 33.68
N THR A 582 -15.09 28.52 33.98
CA THR A 582 -14.64 29.88 34.23
C THR A 582 -13.62 29.91 35.37
N SER A 583 -12.53 30.65 35.18
CA SER A 583 -11.35 30.73 36.05
C SER A 583 -10.36 29.56 35.92
N ALA A 584 -10.59 28.62 35.00
CA ALA A 584 -9.57 27.64 34.66
C ALA A 584 -8.40 28.32 33.94
N LEU A 585 -7.19 27.88 34.29
CA LEU A 585 -5.93 28.49 33.88
C LEU A 585 -4.96 27.38 33.50
N ALA A 586 -4.56 27.34 32.22
CA ALA A 586 -3.55 26.41 31.71
C ALA A 586 -2.20 26.64 32.43
N PRO A 587 -1.17 25.77 32.39
CA PRO A 587 0.14 26.11 32.95
C PRO A 587 0.74 27.38 32.29
N ASN A 588 1.54 28.17 33.00
CA ASN A 588 2.12 29.42 32.45
C ASN A 588 2.89 29.18 31.14
N GLN A 589 3.46 27.99 30.98
CA GLN A 589 4.22 27.54 29.81
C GLN A 589 3.39 27.52 28.51
N VAL A 590 2.06 27.43 28.60
CA VAL A 590 1.20 27.26 27.41
C VAL A 590 0.30 28.46 27.11
N ARG A 591 0.28 29.48 27.99
CA ARG A 591 -0.54 30.70 27.87
C ARG A 591 0.09 31.72 26.92
N TYR A 592 -0.74 32.61 26.38
CA TYR A 592 -0.35 33.75 25.54
C TYR A 592 -0.55 35.10 26.25
#